data_AF-A0A6A9SSM7-F1
#
_entry.id   AF-A0A6A9SSM7-F1
#
_cell.length_a   1.000
_cell.length_b   1.000
_cell.length_c   1.000
_cell.angle_alpha   90.00
_cell.angle_beta   90.00
_cell.angle_gamma   90.00
#
_symmetry.space_group_name_H-M   'P 1'
#
loop_
_entity.id
_entity.type
_entity.pdbx_description
1 polymer ?
#
loop_
_entity_poly.entity_id
_entity_poly.type
_entity_poly.pdbx_seq_one_letter_code
_entity_poly.pdbx_strand_id
1 'polypeptide(L)'
;MGREDRIKRVLDVLADSGCAMPPAVIFRNAKLRGADFERRSVNNYLTDLHERGLVIKVDPSALDDGDVVEIDISEEGYFMATDEAPDLLEN
;
A
#
# COMPACT_ATOMS: atom_id res chain seq x y z
N MET A 1 -17.42 2.50 -8.01
CA MET A 1 -15.99 2.79 -8.23
C MET A 1 -15.39 1.66 -9.04
N GLY A 2 -14.65 1.96 -10.11
CA GLY A 2 -13.97 0.93 -10.93
C GLY A 2 -12.85 0.23 -10.15
N ARG A 3 -12.32 -0.88 -10.66
CA ARG A 3 -11.20 -1.57 -9.99
C ARG A 3 -9.97 -0.66 -9.87
N GLU A 4 -9.61 0.04 -10.95
CA GLU A 4 -8.45 0.95 -10.95
C GLU A 4 -8.63 2.12 -9.99
N ASP A 5 -9.82 2.73 -9.92
CA ASP A 5 -10.11 3.75 -8.91
C ASP A 5 -9.91 3.23 -7.47
N ARG A 6 -10.27 1.96 -7.19
CA ARG A 6 -10.07 1.33 -5.87
C ARG A 6 -8.60 1.07 -5.58
N ILE A 7 -7.83 0.66 -6.59
CA ILE A 7 -6.38 0.48 -6.50
C ILE A 7 -5.71 1.83 -6.22
N LYS A 8 -6.06 2.87 -7.00
CA LYS A 8 -5.59 4.25 -6.79
C LYS A 8 -5.87 4.72 -5.36
N ARG A 9 -7.07 4.49 -4.85
CA ARG A 9 -7.45 4.81 -3.46
C ARG A 9 -6.52 4.17 -2.41
N VAL A 10 -6.06 2.94 -2.65
CA VAL A 10 -5.12 2.24 -1.76
C VAL A 10 -3.72 2.85 -1.87
N LEU A 11 -3.28 3.16 -3.08
CA LEU A 11 -1.99 3.82 -3.32
C LEU A 11 -1.95 5.22 -2.70
N ASP A 12 -2.99 6.03 -2.88
CA ASP A 12 -3.13 7.36 -2.28
C ASP A 12 -2.94 7.31 -0.75
N VAL A 13 -3.46 6.25 -0.11
CA VAL A 13 -3.32 6.10 1.35
C VAL A 13 -1.87 5.99 1.77
N LEU A 14 -1.08 5.23 1.03
CA LEU A 14 0.34 5.00 1.29
C LEU A 14 1.16 6.23 0.91
N ALA A 15 0.97 6.74 -0.31
CA ALA A 15 1.70 7.88 -0.84
C ALA A 15 1.50 9.15 -0.01
N ASP A 16 0.27 9.50 0.35
CA ASP A 16 -0.03 10.68 1.18
C ASP A 16 0.62 10.59 2.57
N SER A 17 0.77 9.37 3.10
CA SER A 17 1.26 9.18 4.46
C SER A 17 2.78 9.19 4.56
N GLY A 18 3.48 8.73 3.52
CA GLY A 18 4.92 8.43 3.57
C GLY A 18 5.30 7.34 4.59
N CYS A 19 4.34 6.56 5.10
CA CYS A 19 4.56 5.58 6.17
C CYS A 19 4.43 4.14 5.67
N ALA A 20 5.23 3.24 6.24
CA ALA A 20 4.98 1.82 6.17
C ALA A 20 3.75 1.44 7.03
N MET A 21 2.77 0.74 6.45
CA MET A 21 1.52 0.40 7.12
C MET A 21 1.12 -1.07 6.92
N PRO A 22 0.54 -1.73 7.94
CA PRO A 22 -0.06 -3.05 7.77
C PRO A 22 -1.37 -2.95 6.95
N PRO A 23 -1.76 -4.01 6.20
CA PRO A 23 -2.96 -4.01 5.37
C PRO A 23 -4.26 -3.61 6.09
N ALA A 24 -4.37 -3.94 7.38
CA ALA A 24 -5.53 -3.56 8.18
C ALA A 24 -5.65 -2.04 8.40
N VAL A 25 -4.51 -1.35 8.56
CA VAL A 25 -4.48 0.11 8.73
C VAL A 25 -4.73 0.81 7.40
N ILE A 26 -4.17 0.29 6.30
CA ILE A 26 -4.44 0.77 4.94
C ILE A 26 -5.94 0.69 4.63
N PHE A 27 -6.56 -0.47 4.90
CA PHE A 27 -8.01 -0.67 4.73
C PHE A 27 -8.83 0.38 5.50
N ARG A 28 -8.55 0.56 6.80
CA ARG A 28 -9.29 1.51 7.64
C ARG A 28 -9.17 2.94 7.13
N ASN A 29 -7.97 3.36 6.72
CA ASN A 29 -7.75 4.69 6.14
C ASN A 29 -8.43 4.86 4.79
N ALA A 30 -8.43 3.83 3.94
CA ALA A 30 -9.19 3.85 2.68
C ALA A 30 -10.70 3.99 2.95
N LYS A 31 -11.24 3.29 3.97
CA LYS A 31 -12.66 3.42 4.39
C LYS A 31 -12.98 4.83 4.89
N LEU A 32 -12.10 5.44 5.69
CA LEU A 32 -12.27 6.83 6.16
C LEU A 32 -12.28 7.81 5.00
N ARG A 33 -11.52 7.52 3.94
CA ARG A 33 -11.57 8.28 2.69
C ARG A 33 -12.77 7.92 1.80
N GLY A 34 -13.67 7.02 2.20
CA GLY A 34 -14.90 6.70 1.43
C GLY A 34 -14.77 5.53 0.45
N ALA A 35 -13.78 4.64 0.62
CA ALA A 35 -13.71 3.39 -0.14
C ALA A 35 -14.94 2.50 0.09
N ASP A 36 -15.42 1.87 -0.98
CA ASP A 36 -16.61 1.00 -0.98
C ASP A 36 -16.29 -0.51 -0.91
N PHE A 37 -15.01 -0.89 -0.97
CA PHE A 37 -14.58 -2.29 -1.00
C PHE A 37 -14.43 -2.95 0.39
N GLU A 38 -14.30 -4.27 0.37
CA GLU A 38 -14.09 -5.12 1.54
C GLU A 38 -12.61 -5.29 1.87
N ARG A 39 -12.31 -5.66 3.12
CA ARG A 39 -10.93 -5.86 3.59
C ARG A 39 -10.13 -6.85 2.75
N ARG A 40 -10.76 -7.95 2.30
CA ARG A 40 -10.09 -8.97 1.47
C ARG A 40 -9.55 -8.43 0.15
N SER A 41 -10.18 -7.38 -0.38
CA SER A 41 -9.77 -6.77 -1.64
C SER A 41 -8.45 -6.00 -1.52
N VAL A 42 -8.12 -5.50 -0.33
CA VAL A 42 -6.89 -4.73 -0.10
C VAL A 42 -5.65 -5.55 -0.41
N ASN A 43 -5.59 -6.82 -0.01
CA ASN A 43 -4.43 -7.65 -0.29
C ASN A 43 -4.24 -7.84 -1.80
N ASN A 44 -5.32 -8.08 -2.55
CA ASN A 44 -5.24 -8.19 -4.01
C ASN A 44 -4.72 -6.89 -4.64
N TYR A 45 -5.22 -5.73 -4.18
CA TYR A 45 -4.77 -4.43 -4.70
C TYR A 45 -3.31 -4.15 -4.34
N LEU A 46 -2.85 -4.53 -3.15
CA LEU A 46 -1.44 -4.40 -2.76
C LEU A 46 -0.54 -5.30 -3.60
N THR A 47 -0.99 -6.52 -3.94
CA THR A 47 -0.29 -7.38 -4.90
C THR A 47 -0.20 -6.73 -6.28
N ASP A 48 -1.31 -6.21 -6.81
CA ASP A 48 -1.30 -5.51 -8.10
C ASP A 48 -0.34 -4.31 -8.09
N LEU A 49 -0.33 -3.53 -7.01
CA LEU A 49 0.54 -2.36 -6.86
C LEU A 49 2.01 -2.76 -6.74
N HIS A 50 2.30 -3.84 -6.03
CA HIS A 50 3.65 -4.36 -5.87
C HIS A 50 4.21 -4.89 -7.20
N GLU A 51 3.41 -5.66 -7.95
CA GLU A 51 3.78 -6.11 -9.30
C GLU A 51 4.04 -4.95 -10.27
N ARG A 52 3.41 -3.79 -10.03
CA ARG A 52 3.61 -2.54 -10.77
C ARG A 52 4.80 -1.70 -10.25
N GLY A 53 5.49 -2.12 -9.18
CA GLY A 53 6.58 -1.35 -8.57
C GLY A 53 6.14 -0.10 -7.79
N LEU A 54 4.84 0.04 -7.52
CA LEU A 54 4.27 1.24 -6.89
C LEU A 54 4.28 1.19 -5.36
N VAL A 55 4.42 0.00 -4.81
CA VAL A 55 4.58 -0.23 -3.38
C VAL A 55 5.62 -1.32 -3.16
N ILE A 56 6.35 -1.21 -2.08
CA ILE A 56 7.22 -2.28 -1.57
C ILE A 56 6.63 -2.86 -0.30
N LYS A 57 6.99 -4.11 -0.01
CA LYS A 57 6.71 -4.74 1.27
C LYS A 57 7.97 -4.73 2.11
N VAL A 58 7.87 -4.31 3.37
CA VAL A 58 9.00 -4.09 4.26
C VAL A 58 8.90 -4.87 5.55
N ASP A 59 10.05 -5.30 6.08
CA ASP A 59 10.16 -6.01 7.35
C ASP A 59 9.81 -5.08 8.52
N PRO A 60 8.77 -5.39 9.31
CA PRO A 60 8.41 -4.60 10.49
C PRO A 60 9.51 -4.55 11.55
N SER A 61 10.33 -5.60 11.66
CA SER A 61 11.40 -5.68 12.66
C SER A 61 12.53 -4.70 12.32
N ALA A 62 12.87 -4.58 11.04
CA ALA A 62 13.86 -3.59 10.58
C ALA A 62 13.39 -2.15 10.83
N LEU A 63 12.08 -1.89 10.76
CA LEU A 63 11.53 -0.56 11.04
C LEU A 63 11.72 -0.13 12.50
N ASP A 64 11.80 -1.06 13.46
CA ASP A 64 12.08 -0.73 14.87
C ASP A 64 13.48 -0.12 15.03
N ASP A 65 14.42 -0.47 14.14
CA ASP A 65 15.77 0.07 14.07
C ASP A 65 15.89 1.29 13.13
N GLY A 66 14.79 1.67 12.46
CA GLY A 66 14.74 2.77 11.49
C GLY A 66 15.19 2.40 10.08
N ASP A 67 15.33 1.11 9.79
CA ASP A 67 15.79 0.59 8.51
C ASP A 67 14.61 0.17 7.61
N VAL A 68 14.73 0.46 6.31
CA VAL A 68 13.79 0.01 5.28
C VAL A 68 14.41 -1.18 4.57
N VAL A 69 13.93 -2.37 4.92
CA VAL A 69 14.36 -3.63 4.30
C VAL A 69 13.18 -4.23 3.54
N GLU A 70 13.30 -4.30 2.22
CA GLU A 70 12.32 -4.95 1.36
C GLU A 70 12.33 -6.47 1.58
N ILE A 71 11.15 -7.07 1.63
CA ILE A 71 10.93 -8.50 1.82
C ILE A 71 9.97 -9.03 0.76
N ASP A 72 9.94 -10.36 0.58
CA ASP A 72 9.07 -10.96 -0.43
C ASP A 72 7.60 -10.72 -0.08
N ILE A 73 6.76 -10.52 -1.11
CA ILE A 73 5.34 -10.21 -0.91
C ILE A 73 4.58 -11.33 -0.19
N SER A 74 5.07 -12.57 -0.24
CA SER A 74 4.51 -13.72 0.47
C SER A 74 4.81 -13.74 1.97
N GLU A 75 5.81 -12.98 2.44
CA GLU A 75 6.19 -12.89 3.85
C GLU A 75 5.25 -11.98 4.64
N GLU A 76 5.26 -12.01 5.97
CA GLU A 76 4.47 -11.05 6.76
C GLU A 76 5.19 -9.71 6.85
N GLY A 77 4.48 -8.61 6.59
CA GLY A 77 5.11 -7.30 6.52
C GLY A 77 4.17 -6.14 6.31
N TYR A 78 4.75 -4.96 6.25
CA TYR A 78 4.03 -3.69 6.02
C TYR A 78 4.26 -3.22 4.60
N PHE A 79 3.39 -2.36 4.09
CA PHE A 79 3.50 -1.80 2.75
C PHE A 79 3.83 -0.31 2.83
N MET A 80 4.67 0.15 1.91
CA MET A 80 5.04 1.55 1.75
C MET A 80 4.99 1.90 0.26
N ALA A 81 4.59 3.13 -0.09
CA ALA A 81 4.65 3.60 -1.46
C ALA A 81 6.12 3.81 -1.88
N THR A 82 6.43 3.54 -3.15
CA THR A 82 7.73 3.88 -3.74
C THR A 82 7.76 5.34 -4.18
N ASP A 83 8.96 5.86 -4.45
CA ASP A 83 9.15 7.20 -5.01
C ASP A 83 8.56 7.33 -6.43
N GLU A 84 8.26 6.23 -7.11
CA GLU A 84 7.61 6.20 -8.43
C GLU A 84 6.08 6.34 -8.35
N ALA A 85 5.50 6.19 -7.15
CA ALA A 85 4.06 6.30 -6.94
C ALA A 85 3.45 7.66 -7.34
N PRO A 86 4.07 8.83 -7.05
CA PRO A 86 3.51 10.14 -7.41
C PRO A 86 3.33 10.33 -8.92
N ASP A 87 4.30 9.89 -9.74
CA ASP A 87 4.31 10.13 -11.19
C ASP A 87 3.16 9.41 -11.93
N LEU A 88 2.61 8.35 -11.32
CA LEU A 88 1.49 7.57 -11.86
C LEU A 88 0.13 8.00 -11.30
N LEU A 89 0.08 8.86 -10.29
CA LEU A 89 -1.16 9.45 -9.75
C LEU A 89 -1.65 10.66 -10.57
N GLU A 90 -0.76 11.31 -11.31
CA GLU A 90 -1.04 12.52 -12.11
C GLU A 90 -1.45 12.27 -13.57
N ASN A 91 -1.40 11.02 -14.04
CA ASN A 91 -1.91 10.58 -15.34
C ASN A 91 -3.32 9.98 -15.26
#